data_AF-A0A532T9H6-F1
#
_entry.id   AF-A0A532T9H6-F1
#
_cell.length_a   1.000
_cell.length_b   1.000
_cell.length_c   1.000
_cell.angle_alpha   90.00
_cell.angle_beta   90.00
_cell.angle_gamma   90.00
#
_symmetry.space_group_name_H-M   'P 1'
#
loop_
_entity.id
_entity.type
_entity.pdbx_description
1 polymer ?
#
loop_
_entity_poly.entity_id
_entity_poly.type
_entity_poly.pdbx_seq_one_letter_code
_entity_poly.pdbx_strand_id
1 'polypeptide(L)'
;MQKIVGFLQMLSKNILRKVRIMGDKISIILPDDLKEEIDKLRELFKEEQSAYIRKLLWKSVAQEKFDYALKEYIDDKISLGKAAEIAGISIWEMLDELKKKNITLKYKISEAEFEIEKILKKYNKINIDFVPSS
;
A
#
# COMPACT_ATOMS: atom_id res chain seq x y z
N MET A 1 12.77 -33.04 35.42
CA MET A 1 11.67 -32.05 35.51
C MET A 1 12.12 -30.59 35.36
N GLN A 2 13.15 -30.11 36.07
CA GLN A 2 13.58 -28.71 36.01
C GLN A 2 13.95 -28.18 34.60
N LYS A 3 14.56 -29.02 33.74
CA LYS A 3 14.92 -28.63 32.36
C LYS A 3 13.70 -28.30 31.47
N ILE A 4 12.59 -29.02 31.64
CA ILE A 4 11.35 -28.81 30.86
C ILE A 4 10.64 -27.52 31.31
N VAL A 5 10.61 -27.27 32.62
CA VAL A 5 10.04 -26.03 33.18
C VAL A 5 10.85 -24.81 32.71
N GLY A 6 12.18 -24.90 32.69
CA GLY A 6 13.04 -23.83 32.16
C GLY A 6 12.81 -23.56 30.67
N PHE A 7 12.61 -24.60 29.86
CA PHE A 7 12.32 -24.46 28.44
C PHE A 7 10.96 -23.81 28.18
N LEU A 8 9.92 -24.20 28.92
CA LEU A 8 8.59 -23.59 28.85
C LEU A 8 8.59 -22.13 29.33
N GLN A 9 9.34 -21.80 30.38
CA GLN A 9 9.54 -20.42 30.81
C GLN A 9 10.28 -19.59 29.75
N MET A 10 11.26 -20.17 29.06
CA MET A 10 12.00 -19.51 27.99
C MET A 10 11.11 -19.26 26.77
N LEU A 11 10.32 -20.26 26.35
CA LEU A 11 9.34 -20.12 25.26
C LEU A 11 8.29 -19.06 25.61
N SER A 12 7.73 -19.11 26.83
CA SER A 12 6.80 -18.09 27.33
C SER A 12 7.42 -16.70 27.29
N LYS A 13 8.66 -16.52 27.78
CA LYS A 13 9.37 -15.23 27.74
C LYS A 13 9.65 -14.74 26.32
N ASN A 14 9.98 -15.62 25.37
CA ASN A 14 10.21 -15.23 23.96
C ASN A 14 8.90 -14.90 23.24
N ILE A 15 7.83 -15.65 23.50
CA ILE A 15 6.49 -15.35 23.00
C ILE A 15 6.01 -14.02 23.60
N LEU A 16 6.16 -13.80 24.90
CA LEU A 16 5.86 -12.52 25.58
C LEU A 16 6.71 -11.37 25.05
N ARG A 17 7.98 -11.60 24.71
CA ARG A 17 8.85 -10.59 24.05
C ARG A 17 8.34 -10.22 22.65
N LYS A 18 7.79 -11.19 21.91
CA LYS A 18 7.26 -11.01 20.57
C LYS A 18 5.87 -10.34 20.56
N VAL A 19 5.12 -10.47 21.66
CA VAL A 19 3.80 -9.84 21.88
C VAL A 19 3.91 -8.46 22.53
N ARG A 20 5.03 -8.15 23.21
CA ARG A 20 5.35 -6.77 23.62
C ARG A 20 5.47 -5.93 22.35
N ILE A 21 4.69 -4.85 22.26
CA ILE A 21 4.71 -3.87 21.16
C ILE A 21 6.19 -3.59 20.80
N MET A 22 6.65 -4.19 19.70
CA MET A 22 8.01 -4.06 19.20
C MET A 22 8.07 -2.72 18.47
N GLY A 23 8.55 -1.70 19.17
CA GLY A 23 8.86 -0.40 18.59
C GLY A 23 10.09 0.17 19.27
N ASP A 24 11.04 0.63 18.49
CA ASP A 24 12.19 1.37 19.00
C ASP A 24 11.77 2.81 19.32
N LYS A 25 12.27 3.34 20.44
CA LYS A 25 11.99 4.72 20.83
C LYS A 25 12.82 5.66 19.96
N ILE A 26 12.14 6.54 19.25
CA ILE A 26 12.76 7.68 18.55
C ILE A 26 12.52 8.97 19.35
N SER A 27 13.48 9.90 19.30
CA SER A 27 13.35 11.25 19.85
C SER A 27 13.51 12.25 18.73
N ILE A 28 12.58 13.20 18.62
CA ILE A 28 12.54 14.21 17.57
C ILE A 28 12.27 15.58 18.20
N ILE A 29 12.81 16.63 17.59
CA ILE A 29 12.49 18.02 17.93
C ILE A 29 11.48 18.48 16.88
N LEU A 30 10.33 18.99 17.33
CA LEU A 30 9.30 19.52 16.45
C LEU A 30 9.36 21.06 16.48
N PRO A 31 9.19 21.73 15.34
CA PRO A 31 8.82 23.14 15.31
C PRO A 31 7.58 23.42 16.17
N ASP A 32 7.54 24.58 16.82
CA ASP A 32 6.48 24.93 17.78
C ASP A 32 5.09 24.97 17.13
N ASP A 33 5.01 25.49 15.89
CA ASP A 33 3.78 25.56 15.10
C ASP A 33 3.20 24.17 14.78
N LEU A 34 4.06 23.22 14.38
CA LEU A 34 3.64 21.84 14.14
C LEU A 34 3.18 21.14 15.43
N LYS A 35 3.87 21.39 16.55
CA LYS A 35 3.47 20.83 17.84
C LYS A 35 2.09 21.34 18.27
N GLU A 36 1.85 22.64 18.12
CA GLU A 36 0.57 23.27 18.45
C GLU A 36 -0.58 22.67 17.63
N GLU A 37 -0.39 22.47 16.32
CA GLU A 37 -1.41 21.90 15.45
C GLU A 37 -1.72 20.43 15.82
N ILE A 38 -0.68 19.63 16.10
CA ILE A 38 -0.85 18.25 16.58
C ILE A 38 -1.63 18.22 17.90
N ASP A 39 -1.36 19.15 18.81
CA ASP A 39 -2.04 19.21 20.11
C ASP A 39 -3.52 19.58 19.95
N LYS A 40 -3.85 20.60 19.14
CA LYS A 40 -5.23 20.98 18.82
C LYS A 40 -6.03 19.80 18.27
N LEU A 41 -5.47 19.11 17.28
CA LEU A 41 -6.15 17.96 16.66
C LEU A 41 -6.30 16.79 17.63
N ARG A 42 -5.27 16.51 18.44
CA ARG A 42 -5.33 15.46 19.45
C ARG A 42 -6.43 15.72 20.47
N GLU A 43 -6.56 16.95 20.95
CA GLU A 43 -7.61 17.35 21.89
C GLU A 43 -9.00 17.19 21.27
N LEU A 44 -9.17 17.63 20.02
CA LEU A 44 -10.41 17.48 19.27
C LEU A 44 -10.85 16.02 19.14
N PHE A 45 -9.91 15.11 18.83
CA PHE A 45 -10.18 13.69 18.66
C PHE A 45 -10.04 12.86 19.95
N LYS A 46 -9.67 13.48 21.08
CA LYS A 46 -9.45 12.84 22.39
C LYS A 46 -8.49 11.63 22.32
N GLU A 47 -7.41 11.75 21.54
CA GLU A 47 -6.40 10.68 21.41
C GLU A 47 -5.18 10.94 22.33
N GLU A 48 -4.38 9.91 22.63
CA GLU A 48 -3.09 10.07 23.34
C GLU A 48 -2.00 10.54 22.37
N GLN A 49 -1.02 11.31 22.85
CA GLN A 49 -0.01 11.96 22.00
C GLN A 49 0.75 10.97 21.13
N SER A 50 1.30 9.93 21.72
CA SER A 50 2.10 8.93 21.01
C SER A 50 1.25 8.13 20.04
N ALA A 51 0.01 7.79 20.40
CA ALA A 51 -0.94 7.12 19.50
C ALA A 51 -1.29 7.99 18.29
N TYR A 52 -1.61 9.27 18.51
CA TYR A 52 -1.96 10.21 17.46
C TYR A 52 -0.78 10.47 16.52
N ILE A 53 0.42 10.70 17.06
CA ILE A 53 1.63 10.90 16.25
C ILE A 53 1.92 9.66 15.41
N ARG A 54 1.86 8.45 15.97
CA ARG A 54 2.06 7.22 15.19
C ARG A 54 1.02 7.07 14.09
N LYS A 55 -0.24 7.42 14.35
CA LYS A 55 -1.32 7.42 13.34
C LYS A 55 -1.00 8.39 12.20
N LEU A 56 -0.54 9.60 12.51
CA LEU A 56 -0.12 10.57 11.49
C LEU A 56 1.07 10.06 10.67
N LEU A 57 2.09 9.50 11.34
CA LEU A 57 3.25 8.92 10.66
C LEU A 57 2.87 7.78 9.72
N TRP A 58 1.98 6.87 10.13
CA TRP A 58 1.50 5.81 9.26
C TRP A 58 0.74 6.33 8.05
N LYS A 59 -0.09 7.36 8.23
CA LYS A 59 -0.78 8.02 7.11
C LYS A 59 0.22 8.65 6.13
N SER A 60 1.23 9.34 6.65
CA SER A 60 2.29 9.94 5.83
C SER A 60 3.09 8.88 5.07
N VAL A 61 3.52 7.80 5.72
CA VAL A 61 4.23 6.69 5.05
C VAL A 61 3.37 6.05 3.95
N ALA A 62 2.08 5.84 4.20
CA ALA A 62 1.18 5.30 3.19
C ALA A 62 1.05 6.24 1.98
N GLN A 63 0.93 7.55 2.23
CA GLN A 63 0.84 8.57 1.19
C GLN A 63 2.13 8.63 0.36
N GLU A 64 3.31 8.67 1.00
CA GLU A 64 4.61 8.68 0.32
C GLU A 64 4.80 7.45 -0.59
N LYS A 65 4.42 6.25 -0.10
CA LYS A 65 4.46 5.02 -0.90
C LYS A 65 3.55 5.11 -2.12
N PHE A 66 2.35 5.65 -1.92
CA PHE A 66 1.37 5.82 -3.00
C PHE A 66 1.87 6.82 -4.05
N ASP A 67 2.35 7.99 -3.64
CA ASP A 67 2.83 9.03 -4.55
C ASP A 67 4.04 8.56 -5.36
N TYR A 68 4.98 7.86 -4.72
CA TYR A 68 6.09 7.21 -5.41
C TYR A 68 5.60 6.19 -6.44
N ALA A 69 4.72 5.27 -6.04
CA ALA A 69 4.19 4.23 -6.93
C ALA A 69 3.44 4.82 -8.13
N LEU A 70 2.65 5.87 -7.88
CA LEU A 70 1.90 6.57 -8.91
C LEU A 70 2.83 7.24 -9.92
N LYS A 71 3.88 7.94 -9.43
CA LYS A 71 4.87 8.57 -10.31
C LYS A 71 5.57 7.55 -11.20
N GLU A 72 6.05 6.46 -10.62
CA GLU A 72 6.75 5.42 -11.39
C GLU A 72 5.83 4.73 -12.41
N TYR A 73 4.53 4.61 -12.12
CA TYR A 73 3.53 4.13 -13.07
C TYR A 73 3.31 5.14 -14.22
N ILE A 74 3.12 6.42 -13.90
CA ILE A 74 2.93 7.48 -14.92
C ILE A 74 4.15 7.59 -15.83
N ASP A 75 5.35 7.40 -15.28
CA ASP A 75 6.62 7.44 -16.02
C ASP A 75 6.89 6.15 -16.85
N ASP A 76 5.93 5.22 -16.93
CA ASP A 76 6.04 3.92 -17.63
C ASP A 76 7.18 3.01 -17.14
N LYS A 77 7.63 3.19 -15.89
CA LYS A 77 8.73 2.40 -15.31
C LYS A 77 8.26 1.10 -14.67
N ILE A 78 7.01 1.07 -14.20
CA ILE A 78 6.42 -0.08 -13.52
C ILE A 78 4.98 -0.32 -14.00
N SER A 79 4.51 -1.57 -13.87
CA SER A 79 3.11 -1.92 -14.18
C SER A 79 2.14 -1.39 -13.11
N LEU A 80 0.85 -1.29 -13.46
CA LEU A 80 -0.22 -0.94 -12.52
C LEU A 80 -0.24 -1.87 -11.30
N GLY A 81 -0.07 -3.18 -11.54
CA GLY A 81 -0.02 -4.18 -10.47
C GLY A 81 1.16 -3.95 -9.53
N LYS A 82 2.34 -3.61 -10.06
CA LYS A 82 3.51 -3.29 -9.24
C LYS A 82 3.33 -2.00 -8.47
N ALA A 83 2.67 -1.00 -9.05
CA ALA A 83 2.33 0.23 -8.36
C ALA A 83 1.38 -0.02 -7.18
N ALA A 84 0.34 -0.82 -7.38
CA ALA A 84 -0.59 -1.22 -6.31
C ALA A 84 0.13 -1.97 -5.18
N GLU A 85 1.02 -2.91 -5.52
CA GLU A 85 1.87 -3.63 -4.55
C GLU A 85 2.73 -2.67 -3.71
N ILE A 86 3.41 -1.71 -4.35
CA ILE A 86 4.26 -0.73 -3.66
C ILE A 86 3.41 0.19 -2.78
N ALA A 87 2.30 0.70 -3.29
CA ALA A 87 1.37 1.53 -2.51
C ALA A 87 0.78 0.76 -1.32
N GLY A 88 0.65 -0.57 -1.43
CA GLY A 88 0.02 -1.41 -0.41
C GLY A 88 -1.50 -1.38 -0.49
N ILE A 89 -2.04 -1.21 -1.70
CA ILE A 89 -3.48 -1.20 -2.00
C ILE A 89 -3.78 -2.25 -3.06
N SER A 90 -5.05 -2.58 -3.24
CA SER A 90 -5.49 -3.44 -4.34
C SER A 90 -5.37 -2.74 -5.69
N ILE A 91 -5.34 -3.52 -6.77
CA ILE A 91 -5.36 -2.99 -8.14
C ILE A 91 -6.63 -2.14 -8.37
N TRP A 92 -7.76 -2.54 -7.79
CA TRP A 92 -9.03 -1.78 -7.90
C TRP A 92 -8.94 -0.41 -7.23
N GLU A 93 -8.35 -0.34 -6.04
CA GLU A 93 -8.13 0.95 -5.37
C GLU A 93 -7.15 1.81 -6.17
N MET A 94 -6.11 1.23 -6.76
CA MET A 94 -5.20 1.97 -7.64
C MET A 94 -5.93 2.53 -8.87
N LEU A 95 -6.82 1.75 -9.49
CA LEU A 95 -7.65 2.18 -10.61
C LEU A 95 -8.58 3.34 -10.23
N ASP A 96 -9.21 3.27 -9.06
CA ASP A 96 -10.06 4.33 -8.55
C ASP A 96 -9.27 5.61 -8.30
N GLU A 97 -8.06 5.51 -7.76
CA GLU A 97 -7.17 6.67 -7.57
C GLU A 97 -6.72 7.31 -8.89
N LEU A 98 -6.39 6.50 -9.90
CA LEU A 98 -6.10 7.02 -11.25
C LEU A 98 -7.29 7.77 -11.83
N LYS A 99 -8.50 7.20 -11.70
CA LYS A 99 -9.75 7.82 -12.17
C LYS A 99 -10.02 9.15 -11.47
N LYS A 100 -9.88 9.21 -10.14
CA LYS A 100 -10.06 10.46 -9.35
C LYS A 100 -9.11 11.56 -9.80
N LYS A 101 -7.90 11.20 -10.23
CA LYS A 101 -6.86 12.13 -10.70
C LYS A 101 -6.93 12.40 -12.21
N ASN A 102 -7.95 11.90 -12.91
CA ASN A 102 -8.09 11.97 -14.38
C ASN A 102 -6.85 11.43 -15.13
N ILE A 103 -6.17 10.45 -14.55
CA ILE A 103 -5.06 9.77 -15.21
C ILE A 103 -5.65 8.64 -16.02
N THR A 104 -5.59 8.79 -17.35
CA THR A 104 -6.04 7.74 -18.27
C THR A 104 -5.16 6.51 -18.06
N LEU A 105 -5.80 5.36 -17.94
CA LEU A 105 -5.11 4.08 -18.02
C LEU A 105 -4.27 4.07 -19.31
N LYS A 106 -2.96 3.92 -19.15
CA LYS A 106 -2.08 3.59 -20.26
C LYS A 106 -2.25 2.10 -20.60
N TYR A 107 -3.47 1.74 -20.97
CA TYR A 107 -3.77 0.47 -21.60
C TYR A 107 -4.24 0.81 -22.99
N LYS A 108 -3.38 0.57 -23.98
CA LYS A 108 -3.79 0.83 -25.36
C LYS A 108 -4.87 -0.18 -25.71
N ILE A 109 -5.91 0.27 -26.41
CA ILE A 109 -6.95 -0.63 -26.94
C ILE A 109 -6.31 -1.79 -27.73
N SER A 110 -5.23 -1.51 -28.46
CA SER A 110 -4.45 -2.52 -29.19
C SER A 110 -3.86 -3.63 -28.30
N GLU A 111 -3.49 -3.32 -27.05
CA GLU A 111 -2.98 -4.31 -26.10
C GLU A 111 -4.11 -5.17 -25.53
N ALA A 112 -5.29 -4.57 -25.33
CA ALA A 112 -6.52 -5.29 -24.98
C ALA A 112 -6.91 -6.27 -26.08
N GLU A 113 -6.94 -5.80 -27.32
CA GLU A 113 -7.28 -6.58 -28.51
C GLU A 113 -6.34 -7.76 -28.67
N PHE A 114 -5.03 -7.55 -28.54
CA PHE A 114 -4.03 -8.61 -28.65
C PHE A 114 -4.18 -9.71 -27.59
N GLU A 115 -4.41 -9.33 -26.33
CA GLU A 115 -4.61 -10.31 -25.26
C GLU A 115 -5.94 -11.07 -25.40
N ILE A 116 -7.01 -10.40 -25.83
CA ILE A 116 -8.29 -11.05 -26.17
C ILE A 116 -8.10 -12.04 -27.32
N GLU A 117 -7.41 -11.66 -28.40
CA GLU A 117 -7.12 -12.52 -29.55
C GLU A 117 -6.36 -13.78 -29.12
N LYS A 118 -5.34 -13.61 -28.28
CA LYS A 118 -4.54 -14.71 -27.74
C LYS A 118 -5.36 -15.68 -26.89
N ILE A 119 -6.28 -15.16 -26.06
CA ILE A 119 -7.19 -15.99 -25.26
C ILE A 119 -8.19 -16.74 -26.16
N LEU A 120 -8.77 -16.07 -27.16
CA LEU A 120 -9.72 -16.67 -28.11
C LEU A 120 -9.06 -17.80 -28.91
N LYS A 121 -7.84 -17.59 -29.42
CA LYS A 121 -7.02 -18.63 -30.09
C LYS A 121 -6.72 -19.80 -29.16
N LYS A 122 -6.39 -19.53 -27.89
CA LYS A 122 -6.08 -20.57 -26.89
C LYS A 122 -7.28 -21.48 -26.58
N TYR A 123 -8.50 -20.95 -26.58
CA TYR A 123 -9.70 -21.71 -26.21
C TYR A 123 -10.53 -22.21 -27.41
N ASN A 124 -10.00 -22.09 -28.63
CA ASN A 124 -10.56 -22.65 -29.88
C ASN A 124 -12.08 -22.42 -30.06
N LYS A 125 -12.57 -21.29 -29.55
CA LYS A 125 -13.95 -20.84 -29.76
C LYS A 125 -13.91 -19.62 -30.65
N ILE A 126 -14.15 -19.90 -31.94
CA ILE A 126 -14.48 -18.98 -33.03
C ILE A 126 -13.24 -18.33 -33.69
N ASN A 127 -13.09 -18.63 -34.99
CA ASN A 127 -12.27 -17.87 -35.92
C ASN A 127 -13.03 -16.57 -36.22
N ILE A 128 -12.71 -15.49 -35.51
CA ILE A 128 -13.32 -14.17 -35.76
C ILE A 128 -12.27 -13.36 -36.52
N ASP A 129 -12.46 -13.25 -37.83
CA ASP A 129 -11.71 -12.28 -38.64
C ASP A 129 -12.18 -10.88 -38.23
N PHE A 130 -11.48 -10.26 -37.28
CA PHE A 130 -11.73 -8.87 -36.93
C PHE A 130 -11.11 -7.99 -38.01
N VAL A 131 -11.95 -7.43 -38.87
CA VAL A 131 -11.54 -6.42 -39.84
C VAL A 131 -11.23 -5.13 -39.05
N PRO A 132 -10.00 -4.58 -39.12
CA PRO A 132 -9.70 -3.35 -38.41
C PRO A 132 -10.57 -2.24 -38.99
N SER A 133 -11.34 -1.56 -38.14
CA SER A 133 -12.01 -0.32 -38.54
C SER A 133 -10.95 0.73 -38.83
N SER A 134 -11.03 1.28 -40.04
CA SER A 134 -10.16 2.32 -40.64
C SER A 134 -9.94 3.53 -39.74
#